data_AF-A0AAQ0HJZ6-F1
#
_entry.id   AF-A0AAQ0HJZ6-F1
#
_cell.length_a   1.000
_cell.length_b   1.000
_cell.length_c   1.000
_cell.angle_alpha   90.00
_cell.angle_beta   90.00
_cell.angle_gamma   90.00
#
_symmetry.space_group_name_H-M   'P 1'
#
loop_
_entity.id
_entity.type
_entity.pdbx_description
1 polymer ?
#
loop_
_entity_poly.entity_id
_entity_poly.type
_entity_poly.pdbx_seq_one_letter_code
_entity_poly.pdbx_strand_id
1 'polypeptide(L)'
;MTTYRFQKRTPEEKARIEAEMFEELEAEYREIERSQQEAACVPHGNLRRFRKTKRLTQEEMAKTLGVGRRTYQQYEDGTRSLPLPAMIKLAAWLDCDMNELVTGAPLPVSYSARTRIAETAIDAFRVLLKEFPELPLSEVRDKAAFAAAATRSEPDYSHDRLRRETIAEVARREAEEYEEILRREGG
;
A
#
# COMPACT_ATOMS: atom_id res chain seq x y z
N MET A 1 16.22 32.61 -43.58
CA MET A 1 14.96 31.91 -43.21
C MET A 1 15.02 30.52 -43.80
N THR A 2 15.30 29.50 -42.99
CA THR A 2 15.41 28.11 -43.44
C THR A 2 13.99 27.57 -43.62
N THR A 3 13.60 27.26 -44.85
CA THR A 3 12.29 26.71 -45.20
C THR A 3 12.23 25.24 -44.79
N TYR A 4 11.57 24.95 -43.66
CA TYR A 4 11.32 23.57 -43.24
C TYR A 4 10.23 22.96 -44.14
N ARG A 5 10.60 22.00 -44.99
CA ARG A 5 9.72 21.32 -45.95
C ARG A 5 9.21 20.03 -45.33
N PHE A 6 7.97 20.04 -44.82
CA PHE A 6 7.30 18.84 -44.32
C PHE A 6 7.03 17.89 -45.51
N GLN A 7 7.88 16.88 -45.70
CA GLN A 7 7.60 15.79 -46.64
C GLN A 7 6.59 14.82 -46.00
N LYS A 8 5.49 14.54 -46.70
CA LYS A 8 4.51 13.54 -46.26
C LYS A 8 5.13 12.14 -46.43
N ARG A 9 5.47 11.50 -45.31
CA ARG A 9 5.94 10.10 -45.27
C ARG A 9 4.86 9.16 -45.81
N THR A 10 5.27 8.12 -46.54
CA THR A 10 4.34 7.10 -47.02
C THR A 10 3.74 6.31 -45.86
N PRO A 11 2.58 5.66 -46.02
CA PRO A 11 2.01 4.79 -44.98
C PRO A 11 2.96 3.69 -44.51
N GLU A 12 3.75 3.13 -45.44
CA GLU A 12 4.74 2.09 -45.15
C GLU A 12 5.93 2.62 -44.34
N GLU A 13 6.45 3.81 -44.69
CA GLU A 13 7.51 4.47 -43.93
C GLU A 13 7.04 4.86 -42.52
N LYS A 14 5.78 5.29 -42.38
CA LYS A 14 5.19 5.58 -41.07
C LYS A 14 5.08 4.32 -40.22
N ALA A 15 4.56 3.23 -40.79
CA ALA A 15 4.44 1.95 -40.08
C ALA A 15 5.81 1.40 -39.64
N ARG A 16 6.85 1.53 -40.49
CA ARG A 16 8.22 1.12 -40.12
C ARG A 16 8.77 1.93 -38.96
N ILE A 17 8.63 3.26 -39.01
CA ILE A 17 9.11 4.16 -37.96
C ILE A 17 8.30 3.96 -36.66
N GLU A 18 7.00 3.70 -36.75
CA GLU A 18 6.16 3.39 -35.59
C GLU A 18 6.58 2.05 -34.95
N ALA A 19 6.90 1.03 -35.75
CA ALA A 19 7.41 -0.25 -35.25
C ALA A 19 8.79 -0.11 -34.60
N GLU A 20 9.73 0.60 -35.25
CA GLU A 20 11.06 0.89 -34.69
C GLU A 20 10.95 1.68 -33.38
N MET A 21 10.12 2.72 -33.34
CA MET A 21 9.87 3.52 -32.13
C MET A 21 9.21 2.69 -31.01
N PHE A 22 8.33 1.75 -31.35
CA PHE A 22 7.69 0.86 -30.40
C PHE A 22 8.70 -0.14 -29.81
N GLU A 23 9.55 -0.75 -30.64
CA GLU A 23 10.62 -1.65 -30.18
C GLU A 23 11.64 -0.95 -29.28
N GLU A 24 12.07 0.27 -29.65
CA GLU A 24 12.97 1.09 -28.83
C GLU A 24 12.34 1.43 -27.47
N LEU A 25 11.08 1.85 -27.49
CA LEU A 25 10.33 2.17 -26.28
C LEU A 25 10.15 0.93 -25.37
N GLU A 26 9.84 -0.24 -25.94
CA GLU A 26 9.76 -1.48 -25.17
C GLU A 26 11.10 -1.92 -24.57
N ALA A 27 12.21 -1.69 -25.27
CA ALA A 27 13.54 -1.97 -24.76
C ALA A 27 13.89 -1.02 -23.59
N GLU A 28 13.57 0.27 -23.73
CA GLU A 28 13.73 1.28 -22.69
C GLU A 28 12.89 0.93 -21.45
N TYR A 29 11.62 0.55 -21.62
CA TYR A 29 10.76 0.10 -20.53
C TYR A 29 11.34 -1.13 -19.82
N ARG A 30 11.83 -2.12 -20.56
CA ARG A 30 12.47 -3.33 -19.99
C ARG A 30 13.74 -3.00 -19.20
N GLU A 31 14.52 -2.03 -19.64
CA GLU A 31 15.73 -1.59 -18.95
C GLU A 31 15.41 -0.76 -17.70
N ILE A 32 14.37 0.08 -17.75
CA ILE A 32 13.82 0.77 -16.58
C ILE A 32 13.30 -0.24 -15.57
N GLU A 33 12.52 -1.24 -15.99
CA GLU A 33 12.01 -2.31 -15.11
C GLU A 33 13.15 -3.12 -14.49
N ARG A 34 14.16 -3.49 -15.28
CA ARG A 34 15.35 -4.20 -14.78
C ARG A 34 16.13 -3.34 -13.78
N SER A 35 16.35 -2.07 -14.07
CA SER A 35 17.03 -1.11 -13.18
C SER A 35 16.24 -0.92 -11.87
N GLN A 36 14.91 -0.83 -11.96
CA GLN A 36 14.01 -0.79 -10.79
C GLN A 36 14.07 -2.11 -9.99
N GLN A 37 14.17 -3.26 -10.66
CA GLN A 37 14.31 -4.56 -10.00
C GLN A 37 15.68 -4.76 -9.34
N GLU A 38 16.77 -4.33 -9.99
CA GLU A 38 18.16 -4.47 -9.50
C GLU A 38 18.46 -3.50 -8.35
N ALA A 39 17.85 -2.32 -8.34
CA ALA A 39 18.04 -1.33 -7.28
C ALA A 39 17.28 -1.64 -5.97
N ALA A 40 16.29 -2.53 -5.97
CA ALA A 40 15.22 -2.44 -4.97
C ALA A 40 14.75 -3.74 -4.31
N CYS A 41 15.45 -4.87 -4.36
CA CYS A 41 15.03 -6.07 -3.59
C CYS A 41 16.08 -6.46 -2.56
N VAL A 42 16.19 -5.68 -1.48
CA VAL A 42 17.16 -5.88 -0.40
C VAL A 42 16.44 -6.09 0.94
N PRO A 43 15.65 -7.18 1.11
CA PRO A 43 14.84 -7.37 2.32
C PRO A 43 15.68 -7.30 3.59
N HIS A 44 16.90 -7.85 3.57
CA HIS A 44 17.78 -7.91 4.74
C HIS A 44 18.11 -6.52 5.33
N GLY A 45 18.43 -5.53 4.49
CA GLY A 45 18.66 -4.15 4.92
C GLY A 45 17.40 -3.49 5.47
N ASN A 46 16.26 -3.78 4.86
CA ASN A 46 14.96 -3.23 5.27
C ASN A 46 14.49 -3.82 6.60
N LEU A 47 14.69 -5.12 6.86
CA LEU A 47 14.38 -5.76 8.14
C LEU A 47 15.04 -5.03 9.31
N ARG A 48 16.35 -4.76 9.17
CA ARG A 48 17.11 -4.02 10.18
C ARG A 48 16.57 -2.61 10.36
N ARG A 49 16.16 -1.94 9.28
CA ARG A 49 15.56 -0.59 9.32
C ARG A 49 14.24 -0.60 10.07
N PHE A 50 13.28 -1.43 9.68
CA PHE A 50 11.97 -1.57 10.34
C PHE A 50 12.12 -1.87 11.83
N ARG A 51 12.98 -2.85 12.15
CA ARG A 51 13.25 -3.24 13.54
C ARG A 51 13.73 -2.03 14.35
N LYS A 52 14.68 -1.25 13.84
CA LYS A 52 15.20 -0.06 14.53
C LYS A 52 14.16 1.05 14.66
N THR A 53 13.39 1.33 13.62
CA THR A 53 12.32 2.33 13.64
C THR A 53 11.27 2.00 14.71
N LYS A 54 10.90 0.73 14.83
CA LYS A 54 9.95 0.24 15.85
C LYS A 54 10.60 -0.06 17.22
N ARG A 55 11.90 0.21 17.39
CA ARG A 55 12.67 -0.02 18.64
C ARG A 55 12.65 -1.47 19.12
N LEU A 56 12.68 -2.41 18.17
CA LEU A 56 12.63 -3.84 18.42
C LEU A 56 14.04 -4.47 18.48
N THR A 57 14.15 -5.56 19.22
CA THR A 57 15.36 -6.39 19.32
C THR A 57 15.30 -7.54 18.31
N GLN A 58 16.47 -8.10 17.95
CA GLN A 58 16.52 -9.29 17.10
C GLN A 58 15.82 -10.51 17.73
N GLU A 59 15.76 -10.57 19.06
CA GLU A 59 15.06 -11.62 19.81
C GLU A 59 13.55 -11.53 19.63
N GLU A 60 12.98 -10.33 19.71
CA GLU A 60 11.55 -10.10 19.50
C GLU A 60 11.13 -10.48 18.08
N MET A 61 11.92 -10.09 17.07
CA MET A 61 11.67 -10.49 15.69
C MET A 61 11.70 -12.01 15.51
N ALA A 62 12.70 -12.67 16.10
CA ALA A 62 12.87 -14.11 16.03
C ALA A 62 11.69 -14.84 16.70
N LYS A 63 11.25 -14.35 17.86
CA LYS A 63 10.06 -14.84 18.58
C LYS A 63 8.79 -14.69 17.74
N THR A 64 8.60 -13.54 17.10
CA THR A 64 7.48 -13.33 16.15
C THR A 64 7.50 -14.38 15.04
N LEU A 65 8.67 -14.71 14.51
CA LEU A 65 8.80 -15.72 13.46
C LEU A 65 8.77 -17.17 13.95
N GLY A 66 8.94 -17.43 15.24
CA GLY A 66 9.10 -18.78 15.78
C GLY A 66 10.44 -19.42 15.37
N VAL A 67 11.47 -18.62 15.13
CA VAL A 67 12.83 -19.07 14.79
C VAL A 67 13.83 -18.70 15.88
N GLY A 68 15.02 -19.30 15.87
CA GLY A 68 16.08 -18.90 16.79
C GLY A 68 16.67 -17.53 16.43
N ARG A 69 17.15 -16.77 17.43
CA ARG A 69 17.81 -15.46 17.26
C ARG A 69 18.88 -15.45 16.17
N ARG A 70 19.71 -16.51 16.13
CA ARG A 70 20.77 -16.68 15.11
C ARG A 70 20.20 -16.81 13.71
N THR A 71 19.08 -17.50 13.53
CA THR A 71 18.40 -17.62 12.23
C THR A 71 17.89 -16.27 11.78
N TYR A 72 17.29 -15.49 12.69
CA TYR A 72 16.85 -14.14 12.36
C TYR A 72 18.02 -13.20 12.01
N GLN A 73 19.12 -13.27 12.76
CA GLN A 73 20.34 -12.52 12.44
C GLN A 73 20.83 -12.82 11.02
N GLN A 74 20.83 -14.10 10.60
CA GLN A 74 21.21 -14.48 9.24
C GLN A 74 20.30 -13.88 8.16
N TYR A 75 19.02 -13.65 8.47
CA TYR A 75 18.12 -12.92 7.58
C TYR A 75 18.50 -11.44 7.47
N GLU A 76 18.80 -10.74 8.58
CA GLU A 76 19.21 -9.32 8.55
C GLU A 76 20.58 -9.11 7.90
N ASP A 77 21.48 -10.08 8.01
CA ASP A 77 22.82 -9.99 7.45
C ASP A 77 22.89 -10.52 6.00
N GLY A 78 21.76 -10.99 5.45
CA GLY A 78 21.66 -11.48 4.06
C GLY A 78 22.33 -12.84 3.80
N THR A 79 22.93 -13.45 4.81
CA THR A 79 23.58 -14.78 4.72
C THR A 79 22.58 -15.93 4.59
N ARG A 80 21.30 -15.66 4.90
CA ARG A 80 20.19 -16.58 4.66
C ARG A 80 19.02 -15.82 4.04
N SER A 81 18.44 -16.40 2.99
CA SER A 81 17.20 -15.86 2.40
C SER A 81 16.03 -15.94 3.37
N LEU A 82 15.22 -14.89 3.43
CA LEU A 82 14.00 -14.83 4.24
C LEU A 82 12.86 -15.55 3.48
N PRO A 83 12.30 -16.65 4.02
CA PRO A 83 11.23 -17.38 3.34
C PRO A 83 9.94 -16.56 3.23
N LEU A 84 9.19 -16.73 2.14
CA LEU A 84 7.93 -16.01 1.91
C LEU A 84 6.93 -16.09 3.09
N PRO A 85 6.70 -17.23 3.76
CA PRO A 85 5.82 -17.27 4.94
C PRO A 85 6.30 -16.37 6.09
N ALA A 86 7.61 -16.26 6.28
CA ALA A 86 8.20 -15.37 7.27
C ALA A 86 8.06 -13.90 6.87
N MET A 87 8.16 -13.58 5.58
CA MET A 87 7.93 -12.23 5.04
C MET A 87 6.50 -11.77 5.29
N ILE A 88 5.49 -12.61 4.97
CA ILE A 88 4.07 -12.29 5.19
C ILE A 88 3.81 -12.04 6.68
N LYS A 89 4.35 -12.89 7.56
CA LYS A 89 4.20 -12.75 9.01
C LYS A 89 4.83 -11.46 9.53
N LEU A 90 6.01 -11.11 9.02
CA LEU A 90 6.67 -9.87 9.38
C LEU A 90 5.93 -8.64 8.85
N ALA A 91 5.47 -8.65 7.60
CA ALA A 91 4.69 -7.55 7.02
C ALA A 91 3.45 -7.25 7.87
N ALA A 92 2.67 -8.28 8.22
CA ALA A 92 1.50 -8.14 9.08
C ALA A 92 1.84 -7.60 10.49
N TRP A 93 2.93 -8.07 11.09
CA TRP A 93 3.32 -7.65 12.44
C TRP A 93 4.00 -6.27 12.47
N LEU A 94 4.73 -5.93 11.42
CA LEU A 94 5.35 -4.62 11.21
C LEU A 94 4.38 -3.61 10.61
N ASP A 95 3.12 -3.97 10.38
CA ASP A 95 2.10 -3.08 9.80
C ASP A 95 2.63 -2.33 8.57
N CYS A 96 3.26 -3.07 7.67
CA CYS A 96 3.83 -2.55 6.43
C CYS A 96 3.43 -3.46 5.27
N ASP A 97 3.38 -2.91 4.06
CA ASP A 97 3.10 -3.73 2.88
C ASP A 97 4.33 -4.54 2.44
N MET A 98 4.10 -5.56 1.60
CA MET A 98 5.17 -6.45 1.12
C MET A 98 6.20 -5.72 0.26
N ASN A 99 5.79 -4.72 -0.52
CA ASN A 99 6.73 -3.91 -1.30
C ASN A 99 7.58 -3.06 -0.39
N GLU A 100 7.02 -2.49 0.68
CA GLU A 100 7.79 -1.74 1.68
C GLU A 100 8.81 -2.63 2.39
N LEU A 101 8.44 -3.87 2.73
CA LEU A 101 9.35 -4.83 3.35
C LEU A 101 10.52 -5.20 2.43
N VAL A 102 10.25 -5.36 1.14
CA VAL A 102 11.22 -5.85 0.15
C VAL A 102 12.08 -4.73 -0.44
N THR A 103 11.44 -3.62 -0.81
CA THR A 103 12.04 -2.49 -1.51
C THR A 103 12.40 -1.33 -0.62
N GLY A 104 11.81 -1.28 0.57
CA GLY A 104 11.97 -0.15 1.46
C GLY A 104 11.10 1.04 1.10
N ALA A 105 10.24 0.92 0.08
CA ALA A 105 9.24 1.92 -0.28
C ALA A 105 7.85 1.27 -0.40
N PRO A 106 6.77 1.93 0.05
CA PRO A 106 5.43 1.38 -0.07
C PRO A 106 5.04 1.22 -1.54
N LEU A 107 4.07 0.35 -1.82
CA LEU A 107 3.52 0.26 -3.17
C LEU A 107 3.04 1.64 -3.64
N PRO A 108 3.38 2.08 -4.86
CA PRO A 108 2.80 3.29 -5.42
C PRO A 108 1.29 3.07 -5.59
N VAL A 109 0.50 3.71 -4.72
CA VAL A 109 -0.96 3.71 -4.85
C VAL A 109 -1.36 4.50 -6.09
N SER A 110 -2.19 3.90 -6.94
CA SER A 110 -2.67 4.57 -8.14
C SER A 110 -3.44 5.85 -7.78
N TYR A 111 -3.51 6.80 -8.72
CA TYR A 111 -4.35 7.99 -8.54
C TYR A 111 -5.80 7.60 -8.23
N SER A 112 -6.36 6.64 -8.96
CA SER A 112 -7.74 6.17 -8.75
C SER A 112 -7.94 5.55 -7.36
N ALA A 113 -6.98 4.81 -6.82
CA ALA A 113 -7.06 4.25 -5.47
C ALA A 113 -7.06 5.37 -4.41
N ARG A 114 -6.16 6.36 -4.54
CA ARG A 114 -6.12 7.52 -3.63
C ARG A 114 -7.43 8.31 -3.66
N THR A 115 -7.97 8.55 -4.85
CA THR A 115 -9.25 9.26 -5.03
C THR A 115 -10.38 8.50 -4.35
N ARG A 116 -10.48 7.19 -4.56
CA ARG A 116 -11.52 6.35 -3.94
C ARG A 116 -11.45 6.37 -2.41
N ILE A 117 -10.25 6.29 -1.84
CA ILE A 117 -10.05 6.38 -0.38
C ILE A 117 -10.52 7.75 0.13
N ALA A 118 -10.17 8.83 -0.56
CA ALA A 118 -10.57 10.18 -0.18
C ALA A 118 -12.11 10.37 -0.29
N GLU A 119 -12.72 9.92 -1.38
CA GLU A 119 -14.18 9.94 -1.56
C GLU A 119 -14.89 9.16 -0.46
N THR A 120 -14.36 7.97 -0.13
CA THR A 120 -14.87 7.14 0.96
C THR A 120 -14.82 7.86 2.31
N ALA A 121 -13.70 8.50 2.62
CA ALA A 121 -13.55 9.26 3.85
C ALA A 121 -14.54 10.44 3.91
N ILE A 122 -14.73 11.15 2.79
CA ILE A 122 -15.67 12.27 2.69
C ILE A 122 -17.10 11.80 2.91
N ASP A 123 -17.49 10.68 2.33
CA ASP A 123 -18.84 10.15 2.47
C ASP A 123 -19.10 9.63 3.89
N ALA A 124 -18.14 8.93 4.49
CA ALA A 124 -18.20 8.53 5.89
C ALA A 124 -18.34 9.76 6.81
N PHE A 125 -17.53 10.80 6.57
CA PHE A 125 -17.57 12.03 7.33
C PHE A 125 -18.95 12.72 7.23
N ARG A 126 -19.54 12.78 6.03
CA ARG A 126 -20.89 13.34 5.81
C ARG A 126 -21.97 12.56 6.55
N VAL A 127 -21.91 11.23 6.53
CA VAL A 127 -22.86 10.37 7.25
C VAL A 127 -22.73 10.59 8.74
N LEU A 128 -21.51 10.58 9.27
CA LEU A 128 -21.25 10.78 10.70
C LEU A 128 -21.73 12.14 11.21
N LEU A 129 -21.47 13.23 10.48
CA LEU A 129 -21.99 14.56 10.85
C LEU A 129 -23.53 14.62 10.87
N LYS A 130 -24.18 13.88 9.97
CA LYS A 130 -25.64 13.88 9.86
C LYS A 130 -26.29 13.03 10.96
N GLU A 131 -25.72 11.86 11.24
CA GLU A 131 -26.30 10.89 12.17
C GLU A 131 -25.88 11.14 13.62
N PHE A 132 -24.69 11.71 13.85
CA PHE A 132 -24.12 11.99 15.16
C PHE A 132 -23.68 13.47 15.28
N PRO A 133 -24.63 14.43 15.30
CA PRO A 133 -24.31 15.86 15.30
C PRO A 133 -23.60 16.34 16.57
N GLU A 134 -23.76 15.62 17.68
CA GLU A 134 -23.10 15.93 18.97
C GLU A 134 -21.68 15.36 19.06
N LEU A 135 -21.27 14.52 18.09
CA LEU A 135 -19.94 13.92 18.10
C LEU A 135 -18.88 15.00 17.78
N PRO A 136 -17.83 15.15 18.61
CA PRO A 136 -16.78 16.14 18.33
C PRO A 136 -16.15 15.95 16.96
N LEU A 137 -15.85 17.06 16.27
CA LEU A 137 -15.27 17.03 14.92
C LEU A 137 -13.98 16.20 14.81
N SER A 138 -13.18 16.11 15.88
CA SER A 138 -12.00 15.24 15.95
C SER A 138 -12.38 13.77 15.83
N GLU A 139 -13.39 13.33 16.55
CA GLU A 139 -13.89 11.95 16.53
C GLU A 139 -14.54 11.61 15.18
N VAL A 140 -15.30 12.55 14.61
CA VAL A 140 -15.88 12.39 13.27
C VAL A 140 -14.77 12.18 12.23
N ARG A 141 -13.70 13.00 12.29
CA ARG A 141 -12.55 12.87 11.39
C ARG A 141 -11.85 11.53 11.56
N ASP A 142 -11.56 11.14 12.80
CA ASP A 142 -10.78 9.95 13.10
C ASP A 142 -11.56 8.67 12.72
N LYS A 143 -12.87 8.63 12.98
CA LYS A 143 -13.77 7.54 12.55
C LYS A 143 -13.97 7.51 11.03
N ALA A 144 -14.07 8.65 10.36
CA ALA A 144 -14.15 8.69 8.89
C ALA A 144 -12.86 8.21 8.22
N ALA A 145 -11.71 8.60 8.76
CA ALA A 145 -10.40 8.12 8.30
C ALA A 145 -10.27 6.61 8.53
N PHE A 146 -10.70 6.11 9.70
CA PHE A 146 -10.75 4.68 9.99
C PHE A 146 -11.64 3.92 9.00
N ALA A 147 -12.86 4.40 8.75
CA ALA A 147 -13.77 3.76 7.81
C ALA A 147 -13.18 3.69 6.38
N ALA A 148 -12.51 4.75 5.94
CA ALA A 148 -11.82 4.76 4.65
C ALA A 148 -10.60 3.82 4.59
N ALA A 149 -9.84 3.71 5.67
CA ALA A 149 -8.71 2.79 5.76
C ALA A 149 -9.16 1.32 5.90
N ALA A 150 -10.25 1.08 6.62
CA ALA A 150 -10.85 -0.24 6.83
C ALA A 150 -11.57 -0.75 5.57
N THR A 151 -12.02 0.16 4.72
CA THR A 151 -12.44 -0.13 3.35
C THR A 151 -11.19 -0.53 2.57
N ARG A 152 -10.81 -1.81 2.66
CA ARG A 152 -9.69 -2.34 1.87
C ARG A 152 -9.90 -1.90 0.43
N SER A 153 -8.98 -1.07 -0.07
CA SER A 153 -8.80 -0.93 -1.51
C SER A 153 -8.41 -2.31 -1.99
N GLU A 154 -9.39 -3.11 -2.43
CA GLU A 154 -9.08 -4.32 -3.17
C GLU A 154 -8.18 -3.87 -4.32
N PRO A 155 -6.90 -4.31 -4.36
CA PRO A 155 -6.23 -4.32 -5.64
C PRO A 155 -7.07 -5.25 -6.49
N ASP A 156 -7.61 -4.72 -7.59
CA ASP A 156 -8.50 -5.42 -8.51
C ASP A 156 -7.83 -6.72 -9.00
N TYR A 157 -8.02 -7.79 -8.24
CA TYR A 157 -7.70 -9.14 -8.60
C TYR A 157 -9.02 -9.87 -8.49
N SER A 158 -9.67 -10.01 -9.64
CA SER A 158 -10.89 -10.80 -9.84
C SER A 158 -10.92 -12.01 -8.90
N HIS A 159 -11.99 -12.08 -8.09
CA HIS A 159 -12.30 -13.06 -7.04
C HIS A 159 -11.93 -12.66 -5.61
N ASP A 160 -12.87 -11.98 -4.92
CA ASP A 160 -13.43 -12.61 -3.72
C ASP A 160 -14.88 -12.19 -3.47
N ARG A 161 -15.76 -13.19 -3.30
CA ARG A 161 -17.14 -13.02 -2.85
C ARG A 161 -17.12 -13.25 -1.34
N LEU A 162 -16.91 -12.22 -0.51
CA LEU A 162 -17.40 -12.15 0.89
C LEU A 162 -16.77 -10.94 1.62
N ARG A 163 -17.48 -9.81 1.62
CA ARG A 163 -17.80 -8.99 2.80
C ARG A 163 -18.86 -7.95 2.39
N ARG A 164 -19.98 -7.93 3.11
CA ARG A 164 -21.15 -7.08 2.85
C ARG A 164 -21.32 -6.06 3.98
N GLU A 165 -20.24 -5.44 4.43
CA GLU A 165 -20.37 -4.28 5.32
C GLU A 165 -20.08 -3.03 4.49
N THR A 166 -21.07 -2.14 4.43
CA THR A 166 -20.92 -0.84 3.77
C THR A 166 -20.10 0.11 4.65
N ILE A 167 -19.43 1.09 4.05
CA ILE A 167 -18.65 2.12 4.76
C ILE A 167 -19.46 2.77 5.89
N ALA A 168 -20.75 3.03 5.64
CA ALA A 168 -21.66 3.63 6.61
C ALA A 168 -21.95 2.70 7.81
N GLU A 169 -21.99 1.38 7.60
CA GLU A 169 -22.19 0.40 8.68
C GLU A 169 -20.95 0.32 9.57
N VAL A 170 -19.74 0.32 8.99
CA VAL A 170 -18.50 0.36 9.75
C VAL A 170 -18.41 1.64 10.57
N ALA A 171 -18.67 2.80 9.96
CA ALA A 171 -18.63 4.10 10.64
C ALA A 171 -19.67 4.19 11.77
N ARG A 172 -20.90 3.71 11.54
CA ARG A 172 -21.95 3.67 12.56
C ARG A 172 -21.58 2.80 13.75
N ARG A 173 -21.12 1.57 13.52
CA ARG A 173 -20.76 0.63 14.60
C ARG A 173 -19.71 1.24 15.54
N GLU A 174 -18.67 1.85 14.97
CA GLU A 174 -17.61 2.49 15.76
C GLU A 174 -18.10 3.72 16.52
N ALA A 175 -19.09 4.45 16.02
CA ALA A 175 -19.70 5.57 16.71
C ALA A 175 -20.62 5.10 17.86
N GLU A 176 -21.42 4.06 17.63
CA GLU A 176 -22.31 3.46 18.63
C GLU A 176 -21.52 2.87 19.82
N GLU A 177 -20.43 2.16 19.55
CA GLU A 177 -19.55 1.61 20.60
C GLU A 177 -18.95 2.71 21.49
N TYR A 178 -18.60 3.85 20.90
CA TYR A 178 -18.08 5.00 21.64
C TYR A 178 -19.13 5.62 22.57
N GLU A 179 -20.36 5.83 22.09
CA GLU A 179 -21.44 6.30 22.97
C GLU A 179 -21.72 5.33 24.11
N GLU A 180 -21.62 4.02 23.87
CA GLU A 180 -21.81 3.00 24.90
C GLU A 180 -20.71 3.06 25.97
N ILE A 181 -19.45 3.26 25.57
CA ILE A 181 -18.33 3.48 26.51
C ILE A 181 -18.58 4.73 27.37
N LEU A 182 -18.96 5.85 26.76
CA LEU A 182 -19.26 7.08 27.50
C LEU A 182 -20.39 6.89 28.51
N ARG A 183 -21.45 6.14 28.16
CA ARG A 183 -22.55 5.83 29.08
C ARG A 183 -22.10 4.94 30.25
N ARG A 184 -21.13 4.04 30.05
CA ARG A 184 -20.60 3.16 31.10
C ARG A 184 -19.61 3.86 32.03
N GLU A 185 -18.84 4.81 31.53
CA GLU A 185 -17.84 5.55 32.32
C GLU A 185 -18.43 6.79 33.02
N GLY A 186 -19.59 7.28 32.57
CA GLY A 186 -20.30 8.44 33.11
C GLY A 186 -21.35 8.16 34.20
N GLY A 187 -21.45 6.93 34.72
CA GLY A 187 -22.38 6.52 35.80
C GLY A 187 -21.64 6.04 37.03
#